data_AF-A0A917SB67-F1
#
_entry.id   AF-A0A917SB67-F1
#
_cell.length_a   1.000
_cell.length_b   1.000
_cell.length_c   1.000
_cell.angle_alpha   90.00
_cell.angle_beta   90.00
_cell.angle_gamma   90.00
#
_symmetry.space_group_name_H-M   'P 1'
#
loop_
_entity.id
_entity.type
_entity.pdbx_description
1 polymer ?
#
loop_
_entity_poly.entity_id
_entity_poly.type
_entity_poly.pdbx_seq_one_letter_code
_entity_poly.pdbx_strand_id
1 'polypeptide(L)'
;MADDPDSHAAEPILRTRDRLRQLRRLADSADAADGVELFGALCAYLDQLYGPPGFDRLLAAPDRARVTSMVNSMINSARADRSRQDHGDPRRLDQPVNAAVTLAQGRQLADRLARAGDWQAGLGDALIDLYDYLDQLHGGTLTALLNSAERRRVAAVVSDLRAATLRR
;
A
#
# COMPACT_ATOMS: atom_id res chain seq x y z
N MET A 1 30.12 19.36 11.91
CA MET A 1 28.84 19.33 11.19
C MET A 1 28.46 17.87 11.12
N ALA A 2 27.63 17.40 12.05
CA ALA A 2 27.22 16.01 12.10
C ALA A 2 26.04 15.86 11.14
N ASP A 3 26.26 15.03 10.12
CA ASP A 3 25.22 14.54 9.22
C ASP A 3 24.32 13.59 10.04
N ASP A 4 23.04 13.89 10.09
CA ASP A 4 22.05 13.14 10.86
C ASP A 4 21.53 11.98 9.98
N PRO A 5 21.88 10.71 10.25
CA PRO A 5 21.51 9.59 9.39
C PRO A 5 20.00 9.30 9.38
N ASP A 6 19.22 9.94 10.27
CA ASP A 6 17.76 9.85 10.27
C ASP A 6 17.08 10.91 9.36
N SER A 7 17.84 11.83 8.75
CA SER A 7 17.28 12.92 7.95
C SER A 7 16.77 12.51 6.56
N HIS A 8 16.91 11.24 6.17
CA HIS A 8 16.39 10.70 4.91
C HIS A 8 15.05 9.94 5.05
N ALA A 9 14.59 9.66 6.27
CA ALA A 9 13.41 8.82 6.49
C ALA A 9 12.06 9.52 6.24
N ALA A 10 12.06 10.80 5.83
CA ALA A 10 10.84 11.58 5.67
C ALA A 10 10.93 12.63 4.53
N GLU A 11 11.59 12.32 3.41
CA GLU A 11 11.39 13.16 2.22
C GLU A 11 9.97 12.96 1.66
N PRO A 12 9.22 14.05 1.37
CA PRO A 12 7.76 14.01 1.36
C PRO A 12 7.23 13.30 0.12
N ILE A 13 6.21 12.47 0.32
CA ILE A 13 5.45 11.73 -0.71
C ILE A 13 4.86 12.62 -1.83
N LEU A 14 4.84 13.95 -1.65
CA LEU A 14 4.62 14.91 -2.73
C LEU A 14 5.64 14.75 -3.88
N ARG A 15 6.90 14.40 -3.59
CA ARG A 15 7.88 14.04 -4.63
C ARG A 15 7.50 12.74 -5.35
N THR A 16 6.79 11.82 -4.70
CA THR A 16 6.39 10.52 -5.28
C THR A 16 5.36 10.69 -6.39
N ARG A 17 4.42 11.64 -6.28
CA ARG A 17 3.37 11.87 -7.29
C ARG A 17 3.88 12.54 -8.57
N ASP A 18 4.77 13.52 -8.45
CA ASP A 18 5.40 14.13 -9.62
C ASP A 18 6.41 13.18 -10.27
N ARG A 19 7.11 12.37 -9.46
CA ARG A 19 7.97 11.31 -9.96
C ARG A 19 7.19 10.22 -10.70
N LEU A 20 6.01 9.84 -10.23
CA LEU A 20 5.09 8.95 -10.94
C LEU A 20 4.73 9.46 -12.35
N ARG A 21 4.43 10.75 -12.50
CA ARG A 21 4.17 11.35 -13.82
C ARG A 21 5.38 11.31 -14.73
N GLN A 22 6.59 11.47 -14.17
CA GLN A 22 7.84 11.36 -14.92
C GLN A 22 8.12 9.92 -15.34
N LEU A 23 7.92 8.95 -14.44
CA LEU A 23 8.10 7.52 -14.70
C LEU A 23 7.16 7.01 -15.81
N ARG A 24 5.90 7.47 -15.83
CA ARG A 24 4.95 7.16 -16.92
C ARG A 24 5.46 7.55 -18.31
N ARG A 25 6.28 8.61 -18.41
CA ARG A 25 6.87 9.05 -19.68
C ARG A 25 8.11 8.25 -20.06
N LEU A 26 8.77 7.64 -19.09
CA LEU A 26 9.97 6.82 -19.28
C LEU A 26 9.67 5.34 -19.50
N ALA A 27 8.45 4.89 -19.17
CA ALA A 27 8.00 3.53 -19.37
C ALA A 27 7.90 3.20 -20.88
N ASP A 28 8.92 2.51 -21.38
CA ASP A 28 9.08 2.09 -22.77
C ASP A 28 8.75 0.59 -22.98
N SER A 29 8.53 -0.14 -21.90
CA SER A 29 8.13 -1.55 -21.90
C SER A 29 6.81 -1.77 -21.15
N ALA A 30 6.13 -2.88 -21.47
CA ALA A 30 4.88 -3.25 -20.83
C ALA A 30 5.06 -3.45 -19.30
N ASP A 31 6.12 -4.16 -18.89
CA ASP A 31 6.44 -4.36 -17.47
C ASP A 31 6.69 -3.03 -16.74
N ALA A 32 7.41 -2.08 -17.37
CA ALA A 32 7.62 -0.76 -16.80
C ALA A 32 6.31 0.04 -16.67
N ALA A 33 5.45 0.01 -17.68
CA ALA A 33 4.16 0.69 -17.65
C ALA A 33 3.24 0.10 -16.56
N ASP A 34 3.13 -1.23 -16.50
CA ASP A 34 2.35 -1.93 -15.49
C ASP A 34 2.89 -1.69 -14.08
N GLY A 35 4.22 -1.65 -13.93
CA GLY A 35 4.88 -1.37 -12.65
C GLY A 35 4.56 0.03 -12.13
N VAL A 36 4.59 1.03 -13.01
CA VAL A 36 4.27 2.42 -12.66
C VAL A 36 2.79 2.56 -12.27
N GLU A 37 1.88 1.93 -13.00
CA GLU A 37 0.45 1.95 -12.65
C GLU A 37 0.16 1.20 -11.35
N LEU A 38 0.77 0.03 -11.15
CA LEU A 38 0.69 -0.75 -9.91
C LEU A 38 1.18 0.08 -8.72
N PHE A 39 2.34 0.72 -8.84
CA PHE A 39 2.90 1.55 -7.77
C PHE A 39 1.97 2.70 -7.41
N GLY A 40 1.47 3.44 -8.42
CA GLY A 40 0.52 4.53 -8.20
C GLY A 40 -0.79 4.06 -7.55
N ALA A 41 -1.27 2.89 -7.94
CA ALA A 41 -2.49 2.30 -7.42
C ALA A 41 -2.36 1.87 -5.94
N LEU A 42 -1.23 1.26 -5.57
CA LEU A 42 -0.95 0.89 -4.18
C LEU A 42 -0.72 2.12 -3.29
N CYS A 43 -0.06 3.16 -3.79
CA CYS A 43 0.03 4.45 -3.09
C CYS A 43 -1.36 5.06 -2.86
N ALA A 44 -2.24 5.05 -3.86
CA ALA A 44 -3.61 5.54 -3.72
C ALA A 44 -4.43 4.71 -2.72
N TYR A 45 -4.20 3.39 -2.67
CA TYR A 45 -4.79 2.54 -1.65
C TYR A 45 -4.31 2.91 -0.24
N LEU A 46 -3.00 3.13 -0.06
CA LEU A 46 -2.46 3.63 1.21
C LEU A 46 -3.03 4.99 1.61
N ASP A 47 -3.14 5.95 0.67
CA ASP A 47 -3.77 7.24 0.95
C ASP A 47 -5.20 7.06 1.50
N GLN A 48 -5.96 6.11 0.95
CA GLN A 48 -7.29 5.79 1.44
C GLN A 48 -7.30 5.14 2.82
N LEU A 49 -6.29 4.32 3.16
CA LEU A 49 -6.16 3.74 4.50
C LEU A 49 -5.76 4.77 5.55
N TYR A 50 -4.98 5.77 5.15
CA TYR A 50 -4.52 6.82 6.06
C TYR A 50 -5.52 7.96 6.23
N GLY A 51 -6.42 8.15 5.26
CA GLY A 51 -7.30 9.32 5.20
C GLY A 51 -6.52 10.62 4.95
N PRO A 52 -7.20 11.77 4.78
CA PRO A 52 -6.54 13.06 4.59
C PRO A 52 -5.58 13.40 5.75
N PRO A 53 -4.36 13.90 5.50
CA PRO A 53 -3.80 14.35 4.21
C PRO A 53 -3.23 13.25 3.29
N GLY A 54 -3.19 11.99 3.73
CA GLY A 54 -2.58 10.86 3.03
C GLY A 54 -1.51 10.17 3.88
N PHE A 55 -0.71 9.29 3.26
CA PHE A 55 0.33 8.51 3.97
C PHE A 55 1.66 9.25 4.15
N ASP A 56 1.67 10.59 4.20
CA ASP A 56 2.88 11.44 4.28
C ASP A 56 3.89 11.07 5.39
N ARG A 57 3.41 10.42 6.44
CA ARG A 57 4.23 9.78 7.48
C ARG A 57 3.66 8.41 7.81
N LEU A 58 4.56 7.43 7.89
CA LEU A 58 4.20 6.07 8.28
C LEU A 58 3.83 5.98 9.76
N LEU A 59 2.94 5.04 10.09
CA LEU A 59 2.59 4.75 11.48
C LEU A 59 3.78 4.16 12.23
N ALA A 60 3.97 4.63 13.47
CA ALA A 60 4.90 4.01 14.40
C ALA A 60 4.48 2.55 14.69
N ALA A 61 5.45 1.71 15.08
CA ALA A 61 5.20 0.29 15.36
C ALA A 61 3.97 -0.02 16.24
N PRO A 62 3.73 0.67 17.38
CA PRO A 62 2.56 0.37 18.22
C PRO A 62 1.22 0.74 17.55
N ASP A 63 1.19 1.84 16.80
CA ASP A 63 -0.01 2.28 16.08
C ASP A 63 -0.28 1.37 14.88
N ARG A 64 0.78 0.90 14.22
CA ARG A 64 0.69 -0.08 13.14
C ARG A 64 0.09 -1.38 13.66
N ALA A 65 0.53 -1.90 14.82
CA ALA A 65 -0.03 -3.11 15.41
C ALA A 65 -1.54 -2.98 15.73
N ARG A 66 -2.00 -1.80 16.16
CA ARG A 66 -3.43 -1.53 16.38
C ARG A 66 -4.22 -1.60 15.09
N VAL A 67 -3.71 -0.99 14.02
CA VAL A 67 -4.33 -1.07 12.69
C VAL A 67 -4.33 -2.52 12.20
N THR A 68 -3.22 -3.23 12.34
CA THR A 68 -3.11 -4.66 11.99
C THR A 68 -4.16 -5.52 12.69
N SER A 69 -4.34 -5.35 14.00
CA SER A 69 -5.35 -6.09 14.75
C SER A 69 -6.76 -5.82 14.20
N MET A 70 -7.05 -4.57 13.84
CA MET A 70 -8.34 -4.19 13.30
C MET A 70 -8.56 -4.75 11.89
N VAL A 71 -7.56 -4.63 11.02
CA VAL A 71 -7.60 -5.20 9.66
C VAL A 71 -7.82 -6.71 9.70
N ASN A 72 -7.11 -7.42 10.58
CA ASN A 72 -7.30 -8.85 10.79
C ASN A 72 -8.71 -9.19 11.26
N SER A 73 -9.26 -8.41 12.20
CA SER A 73 -10.65 -8.60 12.64
C SER A 73 -11.63 -8.45 11.46
N MET A 74 -11.46 -7.44 10.61
CA MET A 74 -12.32 -7.24 9.44
C MET A 74 -12.22 -8.40 8.44
N ILE A 75 -11.00 -8.85 8.14
CA ILE A 75 -10.77 -9.97 7.23
C ILE A 75 -11.40 -11.27 7.76
N ASN A 76 -11.24 -11.53 9.06
CA ASN A 76 -11.74 -12.75 9.69
C ASN A 76 -13.28 -12.74 9.81
N SER A 77 -13.90 -11.61 10.17
CA SER A 77 -15.36 -11.47 10.17
C SER A 77 -15.94 -11.71 8.77
N ALA A 78 -15.35 -11.11 7.74
CA ALA A 78 -15.78 -11.33 6.36
C ALA A 78 -15.61 -12.79 5.88
N ARG A 79 -14.62 -13.52 6.41
CA ARG A 79 -14.48 -14.97 6.15
C ARG A 79 -15.57 -15.77 6.87
N ALA A 80 -15.84 -15.46 8.14
CA ALA A 80 -16.88 -16.14 8.93
C ALA A 80 -18.29 -15.94 8.35
N ASP A 81 -18.60 -14.75 7.83
CA ASP A 81 -19.88 -14.46 7.18
C ASP A 81 -20.04 -15.25 5.86
N ARG A 82 -18.96 -15.38 5.07
CA ARG A 82 -18.94 -16.22 3.87
C ARG A 82 -19.06 -17.71 4.15
N SER A 83 -18.50 -18.21 5.26
CA SER A 83 -18.66 -19.61 5.66
C SER A 83 -20.10 -19.96 6.07
N ARG A 84 -20.96 -18.96 6.35
CA ARG A 84 -22.39 -19.15 6.65
C ARG A 84 -23.30 -18.96 5.43
N GLN A 85 -22.79 -18.39 4.36
CA GLN A 85 -23.49 -18.20 3.09
C GLN A 85 -22.75 -19.01 2.02
N ASP A 86 -23.17 -20.26 1.81
CA ASP A 86 -22.63 -21.19 0.80
C ASP A 86 -22.92 -20.79 -0.65
N HIS A 87 -22.90 -19.49 -0.96
CA HIS A 87 -22.83 -18.96 -2.30
C HIS A 87 -21.73 -17.92 -2.26
N GLY A 88 -20.53 -18.33 -2.71
CA GLY A 88 -19.35 -17.49 -2.73
C GLY A 88 -19.68 -16.15 -3.37
N ASP A 89 -19.63 -15.08 -2.56
CA ASP A 89 -19.62 -13.74 -3.10
C ASP A 89 -18.27 -13.54 -3.80
N PRO A 90 -18.23 -13.50 -5.14
CA PRO A 90 -16.99 -13.36 -5.89
C PRO A 90 -16.43 -11.94 -5.83
N ARG A 91 -17.07 -11.02 -5.09
CA ARG A 91 -16.73 -9.58 -5.08
C ARG A 91 -15.78 -9.17 -3.96
N ARG A 92 -14.78 -9.99 -3.66
CA ARG A 92 -13.54 -9.44 -3.09
C ARG A 92 -12.60 -9.10 -4.24
N LEU A 93 -12.80 -7.91 -4.78
CA LEU A 93 -11.83 -6.98 -5.39
C LEU A 93 -12.67 -5.93 -6.12
N ASP A 94 -12.56 -4.65 -5.78
CA ASP A 94 -12.72 -3.61 -6.80
C ASP A 94 -11.38 -2.90 -6.82
N GLN A 95 -10.49 -3.45 -7.65
CA GLN A 95 -9.06 -3.17 -7.74
C GLN A 95 -8.74 -1.66 -7.68
N PRO A 96 -7.57 -1.31 -7.15
CA PRO A 96 -6.65 -0.72 -8.11
C PRO A 96 -5.32 -1.45 -7.94
N VAL A 97 -5.14 -2.40 -8.81
CA VAL A 97 -3.93 -2.55 -9.59
C VAL A 97 -4.51 -2.59 -11.00
N ASN A 98 -3.88 -1.96 -11.99
CA ASN A 98 -4.39 -1.96 -13.37
C ASN A 98 -5.03 -3.32 -13.72
N ALA A 99 -6.22 -3.38 -14.36
CA ALA A 99 -6.99 -4.64 -14.54
C ALA A 99 -6.16 -5.81 -15.15
N ALA A 100 -4.99 -5.49 -15.70
CA ALA A 100 -3.94 -6.36 -16.17
C ALA A 100 -3.17 -7.18 -15.09
N VAL A 101 -3.07 -6.75 -13.82
CA VAL A 101 -2.13 -7.33 -12.84
C VAL A 101 -2.79 -7.60 -11.49
N THR A 102 -2.87 -8.87 -11.09
CA THR A 102 -3.30 -9.30 -9.74
C THR A 102 -2.23 -9.00 -8.69
N LEU A 103 -2.57 -9.05 -7.38
CA LEU A 103 -1.59 -8.85 -6.30
C LEU A 103 -0.38 -9.82 -6.37
N ALA A 104 -0.63 -11.08 -6.72
CA ALA A 104 0.43 -12.08 -6.87
C ALA A 104 1.32 -11.78 -8.09
N GLN A 105 0.70 -11.41 -9.22
CA GLN A 105 1.44 -10.99 -10.41
C GLN A 105 2.21 -9.68 -10.17
N GLY A 106 1.68 -8.78 -9.34
CA GLY A 106 2.32 -7.51 -8.99
C GLY A 106 3.60 -7.71 -8.17
N ARG A 107 3.63 -8.69 -7.26
CA ARG A 107 4.87 -9.08 -6.57
C ARG A 107 5.91 -9.64 -7.53
N GLN A 108 5.48 -10.54 -8.42
CA GLN A 108 6.37 -11.09 -9.45
C GLN A 108 6.89 -10.00 -10.39
N LEU A 109 6.06 -9.00 -10.71
CA LEU A 109 6.46 -7.84 -11.49
C LEU A 109 7.47 -6.97 -10.74
N ALA A 110 7.26 -6.71 -9.45
CA ALA A 110 8.20 -5.98 -8.60
C ALA A 110 9.57 -6.67 -8.56
N ASP A 111 9.60 -8.00 -8.38
CA ASP A 111 10.83 -8.80 -8.41
C ASP A 111 11.55 -8.71 -9.78
N ARG A 112 10.80 -8.74 -10.88
CA ARG A 112 11.38 -8.59 -12.23
C ARG A 112 11.97 -7.20 -12.42
N LEU A 113 11.26 -6.15 -12.01
CA LEU A 113 11.71 -4.77 -12.11
C LEU A 113 12.93 -4.50 -11.22
N ALA A 114 12.97 -5.05 -10.01
CA ALA A 114 14.11 -4.90 -9.08
C ALA A 114 15.40 -5.52 -9.64
N ARG A 115 15.26 -6.56 -10.47
CA ARG A 115 16.38 -7.19 -11.20
C ARG A 115 16.67 -6.55 -12.55
N ALA A 116 15.82 -5.63 -13.00
CA ALA A 116 16.08 -4.87 -14.21
C ALA A 116 17.20 -3.84 -13.96
N GLY A 117 17.80 -3.33 -15.04
CA GLY A 117 18.77 -2.25 -14.95
C GLY A 117 18.12 -0.88 -14.74
N ASP A 118 18.96 0.12 -14.46
CA ASP A 118 18.60 1.54 -14.46
C ASP A 118 17.48 1.93 -13.47
N TRP A 119 16.56 2.80 -13.89
CA TRP A 119 15.51 3.37 -13.04
C TRP A 119 14.43 2.35 -12.65
N GLN A 120 14.30 1.25 -13.42
CA GLN A 120 13.31 0.20 -13.17
C GLN A 120 13.64 -0.57 -11.89
N ALA A 121 14.93 -0.75 -11.57
CA ALA A 121 15.38 -1.34 -10.31
C ALA A 121 14.79 -0.60 -9.11
N GLY A 122 14.94 0.73 -9.09
CA GLY A 122 14.41 1.56 -8.01
C GLY A 122 12.87 1.55 -7.91
N LEU A 123 12.16 1.36 -9.02
CA LEU A 123 10.71 1.16 -9.00
C LEU A 123 10.35 -0.22 -8.41
N GLY A 124 11.09 -1.27 -8.78
CA GLY A 124 10.93 -2.61 -8.24
C GLY A 124 11.16 -2.66 -6.73
N ASP A 125 12.24 -2.06 -6.25
CA ASP A 125 12.56 -1.95 -4.82
C ASP A 125 11.47 -1.20 -4.06
N ALA A 126 11.01 -0.06 -4.60
CA ALA A 126 9.93 0.71 -3.99
C ALA A 126 8.59 -0.07 -3.94
N LEU A 127 8.31 -0.92 -4.93
CA LEU A 127 7.15 -1.81 -4.92
C LEU A 127 7.28 -2.91 -3.87
N ILE A 128 8.47 -3.49 -3.72
CA ILE A 128 8.77 -4.50 -2.69
C ILE A 128 8.55 -3.91 -1.30
N ASP A 129 9.15 -2.75 -1.01
CA ASP A 129 8.98 -2.05 0.27
C ASP A 129 7.52 -1.73 0.56
N LEU A 130 6.77 -1.34 -0.47
CA LEU A 130 5.34 -1.04 -0.37
C LEU A 130 4.51 -2.30 -0.05
N TYR A 131 4.82 -3.42 -0.69
CA TYR A 131 4.19 -4.71 -0.38
C TYR A 131 4.51 -5.17 1.04
N ASP A 132 5.76 -5.04 1.47
CA ASP A 132 6.17 -5.42 2.83
C ASP A 132 5.49 -4.56 3.89
N TYR A 133 5.36 -3.27 3.63
CA TYR A 133 4.62 -2.38 4.52
C TYR A 133 3.12 -2.75 4.58
N LEU A 134 2.51 -3.07 3.45
CA LEU A 134 1.13 -3.54 3.39
C LEU A 134 0.95 -4.89 4.09
N ASP A 135 1.94 -5.79 4.01
CA ASP A 135 1.93 -7.06 4.72
C ASP A 135 1.93 -6.86 6.23
N GLN A 136 2.75 -5.92 6.71
CA GLN A 136 2.75 -5.54 8.12
C GLN A 136 1.38 -5.00 8.55
N LEU A 137 0.77 -4.12 7.75
CA LEU A 137 -0.58 -3.58 8.02
C LEU A 137 -1.68 -4.64 7.98
N HIS A 138 -1.52 -5.65 7.14
CA HIS A 138 -2.46 -6.77 7.04
C HIS A 138 -2.13 -7.94 7.99
N GLY A 139 -1.02 -7.85 8.74
CA GLY A 139 -0.61 -8.87 9.71
C GLY A 139 -0.12 -10.17 9.07
N GLY A 140 0.39 -10.09 7.84
CA GLY A 140 0.82 -11.22 7.02
C GLY A 140 0.69 -10.89 5.54
N THR A 141 0.99 -11.84 4.67
CA THR A 141 0.98 -11.63 3.22
C THR A 141 -0.37 -11.06 2.74
N LEU A 142 -0.32 -9.94 2.04
CA LEU A 142 -1.43 -9.26 1.42
C LEU A 142 -2.00 -10.13 0.30
N THR A 143 -3.09 -10.84 0.61
CA THR A 143 -3.81 -11.66 -0.37
C THR A 143 -5.04 -10.94 -0.95
N ALA A 144 -5.50 -9.87 -0.30
CA ALA A 144 -6.70 -9.13 -0.72
C ALA A 144 -6.69 -7.70 -0.18
N LEU A 145 -7.17 -6.77 -1.01
CA LEU A 145 -7.42 -5.39 -0.60
C LEU A 145 -8.72 -5.28 0.20
N LEU A 146 -8.76 -4.31 1.11
CA LEU A 146 -9.97 -3.93 1.82
C LEU A 146 -10.96 -3.22 0.89
N ASN A 147 -12.25 -3.43 1.09
CA ASN A 147 -13.31 -2.71 0.36
C ASN A 147 -13.46 -1.26 0.88
N SER A 148 -14.24 -0.43 0.18
CA SER A 148 -14.39 1.00 0.49
C SER A 148 -14.93 1.27 1.90
N ALA A 149 -15.78 0.40 2.46
CA ALA A 149 -16.30 0.56 3.82
C ALA A 149 -15.24 0.21 4.87
N GLU A 150 -14.50 -0.88 4.67
CA GLU A 150 -13.37 -1.30 5.50
C GLU A 150 -12.26 -0.23 5.49
N ARG A 151 -11.89 0.30 4.31
CA ARG A 151 -10.88 1.36 4.19
C ARG A 151 -11.25 2.62 4.97
N ARG A 152 -12.52 3.05 4.91
CA ARG A 152 -13.00 4.21 5.70
C ARG A 152 -12.90 3.99 7.20
N ARG A 153 -13.16 2.78 7.68
CA ARG A 153 -13.00 2.44 9.11
C ARG A 153 -11.54 2.50 9.52
N VAL A 154 -10.62 2.00 8.68
CA VAL A 154 -9.17 2.13 8.90
C VAL A 154 -8.74 3.59 8.94
N ALA A 155 -9.17 4.41 7.97
CA ALA A 155 -8.84 5.83 7.91
C ALA A 155 -9.28 6.59 9.16
N ALA A 156 -10.46 6.29 9.72
CA ALA A 156 -10.92 6.91 10.96
C ALA A 156 -9.97 6.61 12.13
N VAL A 157 -9.61 5.34 12.31
CA VAL A 157 -8.67 4.94 13.38
C VAL A 157 -7.29 5.55 13.19
N VAL A 158 -6.78 5.56 11.96
CA VAL A 158 -5.47 6.18 11.65
C VAL A 158 -5.50 7.68 11.97
N SER A 159 -6.59 8.36 11.64
CA SER A 159 -6.79 9.78 11.95
C SER A 159 -6.78 10.03 13.47
N ASP A 160 -7.48 9.19 14.23
CA ASP A 160 -7.53 9.28 15.69
C ASP A 160 -6.14 9.05 16.33
N LEU A 161 -5.39 8.07 15.84
CA LEU A 161 -4.02 7.78 16.30
C LEU A 161 -3.09 8.96 16.03
N ARG A 162 -3.15 9.56 14.82
CA ARG A 162 -2.36 10.75 14.47
C ARG A 162 -2.72 11.95 15.35
N ALA A 163 -4.00 12.18 15.61
CA ALA A 163 -4.45 13.25 16.49
C ALA A 163 -3.99 13.06 17.94
N ALA A 164 -3.94 11.82 18.43
CA ALA A 164 -3.43 11.50 19.77
C ALA A 164 -1.93 11.74 19.91
N THR A 165 -1.15 11.45 18.85
CA THR A 165 0.31 11.66 18.84
C THR A 165 0.68 13.15 18.80
N LEU A 166 -0.11 14.00 18.14
CA LEU A 166 0.11 15.46 18.12
C LEU A 166 -0.22 16.17 19.44
N ARG A 167 -0.92 15.51 20.37
CA ARG A 167 -1.30 16.06 21.68
C ARG A 167 -0.31 15.73 22.80
N ARG A 168 0.74 14.96 22.51
CA ARG A 168 1.81 14.61 23.44
C ARG A 168 3.03 15.48 23.18
#